data_AF-A0A7V9HSN8-F1
#
_entry.id   AF-A0A7V9HSN8-F1
#
_cell.length_a   1.000
_cell.length_b   1.000
_cell.length_c   1.000
_cell.angle_alpha   90.00
_cell.angle_beta   90.00
_cell.angle_gamma   90.00
#
_symmetry.space_group_name_H-M   'P 1'
#
loop_
_entity.id
_entity.type
_entity.pdbx_description
1 polymer ?
#
loop_
_entity_poly.entity_id
_entity_poly.type
_entity_poly.pdbx_seq_one_letter_code
_entity_poly.pdbx_strand_id
1 'polypeptide(L)'
;LLNLDAVCGELAGKELEPGDVQLLCSGTAGRPALEDIYVAGRIAARLPGSMSDAALASRAVAAAYPSARVALGASADAGALMELGLDSDVDWCARESVASVIPRVRSVHLEAGARHALVSASPVNADIDGNLTVSHNI
;
A
#
# COMPACT_ATOMS: atom_id res chain seq x y z
N LEU A 1 -3.55 -5.99 -0.15
CA LEU A 1 -3.56 -7.34 0.46
C LEU A 1 -3.55 -8.48 -0.55
N LEU A 2 -4.00 -8.24 -1.79
CA LEU A 2 -4.17 -9.25 -2.84
C LEU A 2 -2.97 -10.19 -3.04
N ASN A 3 -1.74 -9.74 -2.85
CA ASN A 3 -0.51 -10.52 -3.02
C ASN A 3 0.32 -10.66 -1.73
N LEU A 4 -0.33 -10.59 -0.57
CA LEU A 4 0.34 -10.59 0.74
C LEU A 4 1.28 -11.80 0.93
N ASP A 5 0.83 -13.02 0.64
CA ASP A 5 1.68 -14.22 0.76
C ASP A 5 2.89 -14.19 -0.17
N ALA A 6 2.70 -13.73 -1.41
CA ALA A 6 3.80 -13.66 -2.38
C ALA A 6 4.88 -12.68 -1.90
N VAL A 7 4.48 -11.48 -1.46
CA VAL A 7 5.40 -10.47 -0.91
C VAL A 7 6.13 -10.97 0.33
N CYS A 8 5.40 -11.54 1.30
CA CYS A 8 6.04 -12.06 2.52
C CYS A 8 6.95 -13.26 2.22
N GLY A 9 6.58 -14.15 1.30
CA GLY A 9 7.41 -15.29 0.90
C GLY A 9 8.71 -14.88 0.22
N GLU A 10 8.66 -13.87 -0.65
CA GLU A 10 9.85 -13.28 -1.29
C GLU A 10 10.85 -12.68 -0.29
N LEU A 11 10.35 -12.15 0.83
CA LEU A 11 11.18 -11.56 1.89
C LEU A 11 11.67 -12.60 2.92
N ALA A 12 10.87 -13.63 3.21
CA ALA A 12 11.21 -14.64 4.22
C ALA A 12 12.44 -15.50 3.88
N GLY A 13 12.77 -15.63 2.59
CA GLY A 13 13.94 -16.38 2.13
C GLY A 13 15.26 -15.60 2.18
N LYS A 14 15.27 -14.38 2.75
CA LYS A 14 16.43 -13.48 2.73
C LYS A 14 16.98 -13.31 4.15
N GLU A 15 18.30 -13.33 4.28
CA GLU A 15 18.98 -12.80 5.45
C GLU A 15 18.86 -11.27 5.37
N LEU A 16 18.12 -10.69 6.31
CA LEU A 16 17.84 -9.25 6.36
C LEU A 16 18.57 -8.63 7.55
N GLU A 17 19.35 -7.59 7.29
CA GLU A 17 19.95 -6.72 8.28
C GLU A 17 19.00 -5.58 8.68
N PRO A 18 19.24 -4.91 9.83
CA PRO A 18 18.48 -3.72 10.21
C PRO A 18 18.53 -2.64 9.12
N GLY A 19 17.37 -2.32 8.56
CA GLY A 19 17.23 -1.32 7.49
C GLY A 19 17.04 -1.89 6.08
N ASP A 20 17.15 -3.21 5.89
CA ASP A 20 17.03 -3.84 4.57
C ASP A 20 15.62 -3.76 3.97
N VAL A 21 14.59 -3.64 4.83
CA VAL A 21 13.20 -3.54 4.40
C VAL A 21 12.57 -2.29 4.96
N GLN A 22 12.09 -1.43 4.06
CA GLN A 22 11.25 -0.30 4.37
C GLN A 22 9.88 -0.49 3.70
N LEU A 23 8.82 -0.44 4.51
CA LEU A 23 7.45 -0.42 4.02
C LEU A 23 7.01 1.04 3.91
N LEU A 24 6.81 1.51 2.68
CA LEU A 24 6.38 2.87 2.41
C LEU A 24 4.87 2.91 2.19
N CYS A 25 4.15 3.53 3.12
CA CYS A 25 2.72 3.82 2.98
C CYS A 25 2.55 5.07 2.10
N SER A 26 1.68 5.00 1.09
CA SER A 26 1.43 6.13 0.19
C SER A 26 0.71 7.26 0.94
N GLY A 27 -0.22 6.89 1.82
CA GLY A 27 -1.13 7.85 2.43
C GLY A 27 -2.05 8.50 1.39
N THR A 28 -2.86 9.44 1.87
CA THR A 28 -3.82 10.17 1.04
C THR A 28 -3.77 11.65 1.35
N ALA A 29 -3.45 12.46 0.33
CA ALA A 29 -3.27 13.91 0.43
C ALA A 29 -2.33 14.33 1.58
N GLY A 30 -1.16 13.68 1.65
CA GLY A 30 -0.12 13.98 2.66
C GLY A 30 -0.45 13.50 4.08
N ARG A 31 -1.55 12.78 4.27
CA ARG A 31 -1.96 12.24 5.56
C ARG A 31 -1.77 10.72 5.60
N PRO A 32 -1.49 10.13 6.77
CA PRO A 32 -1.46 8.68 6.90
C PRO A 32 -2.82 8.06 6.56
N ALA A 33 -2.80 7.01 5.75
CA ALA A 33 -3.99 6.25 5.38
C ALA A 33 -4.08 4.97 6.23
N LEU A 34 -5.25 4.70 6.80
CA LEU A 34 -5.45 3.60 7.74
C LEU A 34 -5.23 2.24 7.07
N GLU A 35 -5.73 2.07 5.85
CA GLU A 35 -5.59 0.86 5.06
C GLU A 35 -4.14 0.56 4.69
N ASP A 36 -3.34 1.59 4.40
CA ASP A 36 -1.91 1.45 4.13
C ASP A 36 -1.16 0.99 5.39
N ILE A 37 -1.43 1.64 6.53
CA ILE A 37 -0.84 1.26 7.83
C ILE A 37 -1.26 -0.17 8.20
N TYR A 38 -2.52 -0.52 7.96
CA TYR A 38 -3.01 -1.88 8.18
C TYR A 38 -2.24 -2.89 7.33
N VAL A 39 -2.09 -2.65 6.02
CA VAL A 39 -1.33 -3.52 5.12
C VAL A 39 0.13 -3.63 5.55
N ALA A 40 0.77 -2.51 5.90
CA ALA A 40 2.13 -2.50 6.42
C ALA A 40 2.25 -3.33 7.71
N GLY A 41 1.29 -3.20 8.62
CA GLY A 41 1.21 -4.01 9.83
C GLY A 41 1.05 -5.50 9.58
N ARG A 42 0.24 -5.87 8.57
CA ARG A 42 0.06 -7.27 8.13
C ARG A 42 1.34 -7.87 7.55
N ILE A 43 2.12 -7.09 6.81
CA ILE A 43 3.44 -7.52 6.32
C ILE A 43 4.43 -7.60 7.48
N ALA A 44 4.53 -6.55 8.30
CA ALA A 44 5.45 -6.49 9.43
C ALA A 44 5.24 -7.64 10.42
N ALA A 45 3.99 -8.05 10.68
CA ALA A 45 3.68 -9.20 11.54
C ALA A 45 4.28 -10.53 11.06
N ARG A 46 4.67 -10.63 9.78
CA ARG A 46 5.19 -11.84 9.14
C ARG A 46 6.69 -11.80 8.86
N LEU A 47 7.33 -10.64 9.01
CA LEU A 47 8.76 -10.50 8.80
C LEU A 47 9.51 -10.73 10.13
N PRO A 48 10.60 -11.52 10.11
CA PRO A 48 11.47 -11.67 11.26
C PRO A 48 12.34 -10.43 11.48
N GLY A 49 12.98 -10.34 12.64
CA GLY A 49 13.96 -9.29 12.95
C GLY A 49 13.43 -8.15 13.81
N SER A 50 14.30 -7.17 14.07
CA SER A 50 13.96 -5.97 14.84
C SER A 50 13.05 -5.04 14.04
N MET A 51 12.02 -4.50 14.68
CA MET A 51 11.09 -3.55 14.08
C MET A 51 11.38 -2.14 14.58
N SER A 52 11.24 -1.15 13.69
CA SER A 52 11.16 0.26 14.10
C SER A 52 9.85 0.55 14.83
N ASP A 53 9.77 1.68 15.52
CA ASP A 53 8.54 2.14 16.18
C ASP A 53 7.34 2.22 15.23
N ALA A 54 7.57 2.68 13.99
CA ALA A 54 6.53 2.75 12.97
C ALA A 54 6.01 1.35 12.57
N ALA A 55 6.90 0.36 12.46
CA ALA A 55 6.51 -1.02 12.17
C ALA A 55 5.77 -1.66 13.35
N LEU A 56 6.20 -1.38 14.60
CA LEU A 56 5.48 -1.81 15.81
C LEU A 56 4.08 -1.21 15.89
N ALA A 57 3.95 0.10 15.65
CA ALA A 57 2.66 0.79 15.62
C ALA A 57 1.74 0.21 14.53
N SER A 58 2.26 0.01 13.33
CA SER A 58 1.50 -0.58 12.22
C SER A 58 1.04 -2.00 12.55
N ARG A 59 1.92 -2.82 13.16
CA ARG A 59 1.56 -4.18 13.61
C ARG A 59 0.47 -4.15 14.69
N ALA A 60 0.53 -3.20 15.62
CA ALA A 60 -0.51 -3.02 16.63
C ALA A 60 -1.86 -2.63 16.01
N VAL A 61 -1.85 -1.71 15.04
CA VAL A 61 -3.05 -1.35 14.26
C VAL A 61 -3.61 -2.59 13.56
N ALA A 62 -2.78 -3.36 12.86
CA ALA A 62 -3.24 -4.57 12.17
C ALA A 62 -3.84 -5.62 13.12
N ALA A 63 -3.28 -5.79 14.32
CA ALA A 63 -3.79 -6.71 15.33
C ALA A 63 -5.11 -6.26 15.97
N ALA A 64 -5.43 -4.95 15.93
CA ALA A 64 -6.64 -4.40 16.53
C ALA A 64 -7.91 -4.67 15.69
N TYR A 65 -7.76 -4.97 14.40
CA TYR A 65 -8.88 -5.23 13.51
C TYR A 65 -9.13 -6.74 13.34
N PRO A 66 -10.40 -7.19 13.44
CA PRO A 66 -10.72 -8.62 13.38
C PRO A 66 -10.64 -9.20 11.96
N SER A 67 -10.65 -8.37 10.92
CA SER A 67 -10.49 -8.80 9.53
C SER A 67 -10.03 -7.64 8.64
N ALA A 68 -9.51 -8.00 7.45
CA ALA A 68 -9.13 -7.03 6.42
C ALA A 68 -10.30 -6.15 5.96
N ARG A 69 -11.49 -6.72 5.75
CA ARG A 69 -12.66 -5.95 5.32
C ARG A 69 -13.03 -4.88 6.35
N VAL A 70 -12.98 -5.23 7.64
CA VAL A 70 -13.28 -4.26 8.71
C VAL A 70 -12.22 -3.16 8.78
N ALA A 71 -10.94 -3.50 8.64
CA ALA A 71 -9.86 -2.51 8.66
C ALA A 71 -9.92 -1.54 7.47
N LEU A 72 -10.07 -2.07 6.25
CA LEU A 72 -10.16 -1.26 5.04
C LEU A 72 -11.45 -0.42 5.05
N GLY A 73 -12.59 -1.03 5.42
CA GLY A 73 -13.88 -0.33 5.47
C GLY A 73 -13.96 0.78 6.53
N ALA A 74 -13.07 0.78 7.52
CA ALA A 74 -12.99 1.83 8.53
C ALA A 74 -12.19 3.07 8.06
N SER A 75 -11.55 3.02 6.88
CA SER A 75 -10.72 4.12 6.41
C SER A 75 -11.54 5.27 5.79
N ALA A 76 -10.94 6.46 5.79
CA ALA A 76 -11.55 7.63 5.16
C ALA A 76 -11.76 7.42 3.65
N ASP A 77 -10.80 6.76 2.99
CA ASP A 77 -10.83 6.50 1.57
C ASP A 77 -11.89 5.46 1.19
N ALA A 78 -12.13 4.46 2.06
CA ALA A 78 -13.27 3.56 1.90
C ALA A 78 -14.60 4.31 2.02
N GLY A 79 -14.71 5.28 2.94
CA GLY A 79 -15.88 6.18 3.02
C GLY A 79 -16.13 6.93 1.71
N ALA A 80 -15.08 7.50 1.11
CA ALA A 80 -15.17 8.19 -0.19
C ALA A 80 -15.59 7.24 -1.33
N LEU A 81 -15.07 6.00 -1.36
CA LEU A 81 -15.48 4.99 -2.34
C LEU A 81 -16.96 4.62 -2.18
N MET A 82 -17.44 4.46 -0.95
CA MET A 82 -18.84 4.12 -0.67
C MET A 82 -19.79 5.25 -1.11
N GLU A 83 -19.42 6.52 -0.90
CA GLU A 83 -20.19 7.67 -1.40
C GLU A 83 -20.31 7.68 -2.94
N LEU A 84 -19.32 7.12 -3.64
CA LEU A 84 -19.31 6.96 -5.09
C LEU A 84 -19.96 5.64 -5.57
N GLY A 85 -20.49 4.82 -4.65
CA GLY A 85 -21.10 3.53 -4.98
C GLY A 85 -20.11 2.41 -5.32
N LEU A 86 -18.84 2.55 -4.90
CA LEU A 86 -17.73 1.64 -5.18
C LEU A 86 -17.39 0.72 -3.99
N ASP A 87 -18.37 0.33 -3.17
CA ASP A 87 -18.14 -0.59 -2.02
C ASP A 87 -17.51 -1.93 -2.44
N SER A 88 -17.83 -2.40 -3.65
CA SER A 88 -17.23 -3.61 -4.23
C SER A 88 -15.71 -3.57 -4.32
N ASP A 89 -15.12 -2.37 -4.45
CA ASP A 89 -13.67 -2.20 -4.55
C ASP A 89 -13.00 -2.40 -3.19
N VAL A 90 -13.65 -1.98 -2.11
CA VAL A 90 -13.22 -2.25 -0.74
C VAL A 90 -13.25 -3.74 -0.47
N ASP A 91 -14.33 -4.41 -0.89
CA ASP A 91 -14.47 -5.86 -0.81
C ASP A 91 -13.39 -6.61 -1.58
N TRP A 92 -13.13 -6.18 -2.81
CA TRP A 92 -12.09 -6.75 -3.64
C TRP A 92 -10.71 -6.58 -3.00
N CYS A 93 -10.37 -5.37 -2.55
CA CYS A 93 -9.09 -5.04 -1.94
C CYS A 93 -8.85 -5.77 -0.60
N ALA A 94 -9.92 -6.11 0.13
CA ALA A 94 -9.86 -6.85 1.39
C ALA A 94 -9.53 -8.34 1.22
N ARG A 95 -9.59 -8.89 0.01
CA ARG A 95 -9.19 -10.27 -0.25
C ARG A 95 -7.69 -10.45 -0.04
N GLU A 96 -7.32 -11.55 0.58
CA GLU A 96 -5.93 -11.86 0.91
C GLU A 96 -5.36 -12.92 -0.01
N SER A 97 -4.16 -12.64 -0.53
CA SER A 97 -3.33 -13.61 -1.26
C SER A 97 -4.00 -14.31 -2.45
N VAL A 98 -4.95 -13.64 -3.10
CA VAL A 98 -5.62 -14.13 -4.32
C VAL A 98 -4.81 -13.89 -5.60
N ALA A 99 -3.70 -13.15 -5.51
CA ALA A 99 -2.74 -12.93 -6.58
C ALA A 99 -1.33 -13.35 -6.13
N SER A 100 -0.61 -14.07 -6.98
CA SER A 100 0.78 -14.49 -6.71
C SER A 100 1.83 -13.55 -7.31
N VAL A 101 1.40 -12.52 -8.04
CA VAL A 101 2.30 -11.60 -8.75
C VAL A 101 2.91 -10.59 -7.78
N ILE A 102 4.22 -10.37 -7.89
CA ILE A 102 4.97 -9.32 -7.19
C ILE A 102 5.45 -8.29 -8.24
N PRO A 103 4.75 -7.16 -8.38
CA PRO A 103 5.19 -6.09 -9.26
C PRO A 103 6.56 -5.55 -8.82
N ARG A 104 7.45 -5.27 -9.79
CA ARG A 104 8.77 -4.67 -9.55
C ARG A 104 8.96 -3.47 -10.46
N VAL A 105 9.31 -2.33 -9.87
CA VAL A 105 9.74 -1.16 -10.62
C VAL A 105 11.13 -1.43 -11.20
N ARG A 106 11.28 -1.30 -12.51
CA ARG A 106 12.59 -1.48 -13.21
C ARG A 106 13.24 -0.16 -13.59
N SER A 107 12.43 0.83 -13.94
CA SER A 107 12.88 2.15 -14.35
C SER A 107 11.83 3.18 -13.98
N VAL A 108 12.29 4.40 -13.76
CA VAL A 108 11.48 5.58 -13.48
C VAL A 108 11.97 6.68 -14.40
N HIS A 109 11.05 7.36 -15.07
CA HIS A 109 11.37 8.56 -15.85
C HIS A 109 10.97 9.79 -15.04
N LEU A 110 11.93 10.68 -14.83
CA LEU A 110 11.76 11.89 -14.07
C LEU A 110 11.80 13.09 -15.01
N GLU A 111 10.83 13.98 -14.85
CA GLU A 111 10.87 15.31 -15.46
C GLU A 111 12.02 16.14 -14.87
N ALA A 112 12.54 17.08 -15.65
CA ALA A 112 13.64 17.94 -15.23
C ALA A 112 13.25 18.73 -13.96
N GLY A 113 14.01 18.54 -12.87
CA GLY A 113 13.79 19.19 -11.58
C GLY A 113 13.00 18.35 -10.57
N ALA A 114 12.45 17.20 -10.95
CA ALA A 114 11.84 16.27 -10.00
C ALA A 114 12.90 15.65 -9.07
N ARG A 115 12.63 15.66 -7.75
CA ARG A 115 13.55 15.10 -6.73
C ARG A 115 13.17 13.71 -6.26
N HIS A 116 11.92 13.30 -6.48
CA HIS A 116 11.39 12.00 -6.08
C HIS A 116 10.43 11.51 -7.17
N ALA A 117 10.29 10.19 -7.28
CA ALA A 117 9.20 9.57 -8.03
C ALA A 117 8.34 8.76 -7.09
N LEU A 118 7.03 8.91 -7.22
CA LEU A 118 6.06 8.00 -6.65
C LEU A 118 5.58 7.08 -7.78
N VAL A 119 5.77 5.78 -7.63
CA VAL A 119 5.20 4.80 -8.56
C VAL A 119 3.94 4.24 -7.91
N SER A 120 2.78 4.78 -8.30
CA SER A 120 1.48 4.23 -7.92
C SER A 120 0.89 3.45 -9.09
N ALA A 121 0.20 2.34 -8.78
CA ALA A 121 -0.67 1.68 -9.74
C ALA A 121 -2.06 2.34 -9.63
N SER A 122 -2.24 3.50 -10.26
CA SER A 122 -3.56 4.13 -10.37
C SER A 122 -4.25 3.66 -11.66
N PRO A 123 -5.60 3.61 -11.72
CA PRO A 123 -6.30 3.42 -12.98
C PRO A 123 -5.87 4.53 -13.94
N VAL A 124 -5.44 4.17 -15.14
CA VAL A 124 -5.28 5.13 -16.22
C VAL A 124 -6.67 5.63 -16.56
N ASN A 125 -6.99 6.89 -16.25
CA ASN A 125 -8.10 7.56 -16.90
C ASN A 125 -7.77 7.54 -18.39
N ALA A 126 -8.52 6.73 -19.13
CA ALA A 126 -8.46 6.69 -20.58
C ALA A 126 -9.13 7.96 -21.12
N ASP A 127 -8.49 9.11 -20.92
CA ASP A 127 -8.71 10.26 -21.80
C ASP A 127 -7.69 10.15 -22.93
N ILE A 128 -8.26 9.91 -24.10
CA ILE A 128 -7.63 9.94 -25.42
C ILE A 128 -7.10 11.36 -25.60
N ASP A 129 -5.86 11.59 -25.18
CA ASP A 129 -4.88 12.51 -25.75
C ASP A 129 -3.66 12.59 -24.84
N GLY A 130 -2.87 11.51 -24.79
CA GLY A 130 -1.41 11.51 -24.61
C GLY A 130 -0.73 12.41 -23.56
N ASN A 131 -1.42 12.96 -22.57
CA ASN A 131 -0.85 13.92 -21.63
C ASN A 131 -1.34 13.64 -20.20
N LEU A 132 -0.46 13.05 -19.39
CA LEU A 132 -0.69 12.84 -17.97
C LEU A 132 -0.54 14.18 -17.22
N THR A 133 -1.65 14.71 -16.72
CA THR A 133 -1.64 15.92 -15.89
C THR A 133 -1.23 15.56 -14.46
N VAL A 134 -0.15 16.17 -13.96
CA VAL A 134 0.33 16.02 -12.57
C VAL A 134 -0.29 17.11 -11.70
N SER A 135 -1.20 16.73 -10.81
CA SER A 135 -1.69 17.62 -9.74
C SER A 135 -0.62 17.77 -8.65
N HIS A 136 -0.15 19.00 -8.44
CA HIS A 136 0.75 19.35 -7.35
C HIS A 136 -0.08 19.66 -6.10
N ASN A 137 0.26 19.05 -4.96
CA ASN A 137 -0.07 19.62 -3.66
C ASN A 137 1.23 19.80 -2.88
N ILE A 138 1.46 21.06 -2.49
CA ILE A 138 2.57 21.59 -1.69
C ILE A 138 2.50 21.05 -0.26
#